data_AF-A0A1G7TAF9-F1
#
_entry.id   AF-A0A1G7TAF9-F1
#
_cell.length_a   1.000
_cell.length_b   1.000
_cell.length_c   1.000
_cell.angle_alpha   90.00
_cell.angle_beta   90.00
_cell.angle_gamma   90.00
#
_symmetry.space_group_name_H-M   'P 1'
#
loop_
_entity.id
_entity.type
_entity.pdbx_description
1 polymer ?
#
loop_
_entity_poly.entity_id
_entity_poly.type
_entity_poly.pdbx_seq_one_letter_code
_entity_poly.pdbx_strand_id
1 'polypeptide(L)'
;MELSFLSPALRAYWTEPSPSDKYASAIEAAKHALEDLVAAGSLEDLRFLYDIGYDAGTVTFDTGGGVTITCLVDAARVLIRSDRVDLSRVTRVQLVSIDKIGGAS
;
A
#
# COMPACT_ATOMS: atom_id res chain seq x y z
N MET A 1 -9.38 -5.19 -8.54
CA MET A 1 -9.50 -4.48 -7.26
C MET A 1 -9.49 -2.97 -7.54
N GLU A 2 -10.13 -2.13 -6.73
CA GLU A 2 -10.11 -0.66 -6.87
C GLU A 2 -9.09 -0.03 -5.91
N LEU A 3 -8.26 0.91 -6.39
CA LEU A 3 -7.48 1.80 -5.52
C LEU A 3 -8.29 3.07 -5.20
N SER A 4 -8.46 3.33 -3.91
CA SER A 4 -9.12 4.52 -3.39
C SER A 4 -8.20 5.29 -2.46
N PHE A 5 -8.55 6.54 -2.14
CA PHE A 5 -7.71 7.43 -1.33
C PHE A 5 -8.51 8.00 -0.17
N LEU A 6 -7.90 8.12 1.00
CA LEU A 6 -8.54 8.71 2.18
C LEU A 6 -8.90 10.19 1.99
N SER A 7 -8.10 10.93 1.22
CA SER A 7 -8.33 12.35 0.97
C SER A 7 -7.95 12.77 -0.45
N PRO A 8 -8.55 13.87 -0.99
CA PRO A 8 -8.14 14.44 -2.27
C PRO A 8 -6.68 14.89 -2.30
N ALA A 9 -6.15 15.38 -1.18
CA ALA A 9 -4.74 15.80 -1.07
C ALA A 9 -3.79 14.60 -1.24
N LEU A 10 -4.11 13.46 -0.63
CA LEU A 10 -3.34 12.24 -0.78
C LEU A 10 -3.39 11.71 -2.21
N ARG A 11 -4.56 11.79 -2.86
CA ARG A 11 -4.69 11.45 -4.28
C ARG A 11 -3.84 12.37 -5.16
N ALA A 12 -3.84 13.68 -4.91
CA ALA A 12 -3.04 14.62 -5.67
C ALA A 12 -1.55 14.31 -5.54
N TYR A 13 -1.08 14.09 -4.31
CA TYR A 13 0.30 13.73 -4.02
C TYR A 13 0.72 12.38 -4.65
N TRP A 14 -0.19 11.40 -4.69
CA TRP A 14 0.03 10.12 -5.39
C TRP A 14 0.12 10.24 -6.90
N THR A 15 -0.66 11.16 -7.47
CA THR A 15 -0.75 11.34 -8.93
C THR A 15 0.44 12.12 -9.45
N GLU A 16 0.86 13.14 -8.71
CA GLU A 16 1.96 14.03 -9.07
C GLU A 16 2.79 14.34 -7.81
N PRO A 17 3.68 13.42 -7.40
CA PRO A 17 4.59 13.71 -6.30
C PRO A 17 5.51 14.85 -6.73
N SER A 18 5.79 15.78 -5.81
CA SER A 18 6.66 16.92 -6.12
C SER A 18 8.04 16.41 -6.56
N PRO A 19 8.54 16.76 -7.75
CA PRO A 19 9.82 16.24 -8.25
C PRO A 19 11.04 16.73 -7.44
N SER A 20 10.87 17.75 -6.59
CA SER A 20 11.89 18.21 -5.63
C SER A 20 11.87 17.45 -4.30
N ASP A 21 10.96 16.49 -4.14
CA ASP A 21 10.87 15.66 -2.95
C ASP A 21 12.04 14.69 -2.92
N LYS A 22 12.88 14.77 -1.87
CA LYS A 22 14.00 13.83 -1.67
C LYS A 22 13.54 12.37 -1.56
N TYR A 23 12.24 12.14 -1.36
CA TYR A 23 11.62 10.82 -1.29
C TYR A 23 10.88 10.41 -2.58
N ALA A 24 10.93 11.21 -3.67
CA ALA A 24 10.19 10.95 -4.90
C ALA A 24 10.40 9.53 -5.45
N SER A 25 11.64 9.05 -5.50
CA SER A 25 11.94 7.69 -5.96
C SER A 25 11.35 6.60 -5.06
N ALA A 26 11.33 6.83 -3.75
CA ALA A 26 10.76 5.89 -2.79
C ALA A 26 9.22 5.86 -2.88
N ILE A 27 8.60 6.99 -3.19
CA ILE A 27 7.15 7.11 -3.41
C ILE A 27 6.75 6.44 -4.73
N GLU A 28 7.52 6.64 -5.81
CA GLU A 28 7.27 5.96 -7.09
C GLU A 28 7.43 4.43 -6.96
N ALA A 29 8.45 3.96 -6.22
CA ALA A 29 8.59 2.52 -5.94
C ALA A 29 7.39 1.96 -5.16
N ALA A 30 6.90 2.72 -4.18
CA ALA A 30 5.73 2.36 -3.40
C ALA A 30 4.44 2.37 -4.23
N LYS A 31 4.35 3.30 -5.19
CA LYS A 31 3.26 3.39 -6.15
C LYS A 31 3.21 2.18 -7.06
N HIS A 32 4.34 1.79 -7.64
CA HIS A 32 4.43 0.56 -8.41
C HIS A 32 4.00 -0.66 -7.57
N ALA A 33 4.52 -0.80 -6.34
CA ALA A 33 4.12 -1.91 -5.48
C ALA A 33 2.61 -1.94 -5.17
N LEU A 34 1.97 -0.78 -4.96
CA LEU A 34 0.53 -0.71 -4.68
C LEU A 34 -0.32 -0.92 -5.94
N GLU A 35 0.12 -0.42 -7.09
CA GLU A 35 -0.54 -0.66 -8.38
C GLU A 35 -0.43 -2.13 -8.78
N ASP A 36 0.73 -2.75 -8.58
CA ASP A 36 0.96 -4.18 -8.75
C ASP A 36 0.07 -4.98 -7.80
N LEU A 37 -0.08 -4.58 -6.54
CA LEU A 37 -1.01 -5.19 -5.59
C LEU A 37 -2.47 -5.14 -6.07
N VAL A 38 -2.89 -3.99 -6.60
CA VAL A 38 -4.26 -3.78 -7.10
C VAL A 38 -4.53 -4.58 -8.38
N ALA A 39 -3.48 -4.77 -9.20
CA ALA A 39 -3.49 -5.63 -10.37
C ALA A 39 -3.35 -7.12 -10.02
N ALA A 40 -2.71 -7.44 -8.89
CA ALA A 40 -2.45 -8.80 -8.45
C ALA A 40 -3.75 -9.50 -8.07
N GLY A 41 -3.93 -10.68 -8.65
CA GLY A 41 -5.02 -11.60 -8.34
C GLY A 41 -4.59 -12.79 -7.46
N SER A 42 -3.32 -12.87 -7.03
CA SER A 42 -2.77 -14.06 -6.38
C SER A 42 -1.62 -13.80 -5.39
N LEU A 43 -1.13 -14.89 -4.78
CA LEU A 43 -0.39 -14.93 -3.51
C LEU A 43 1.10 -14.53 -3.54
N GLU A 44 1.78 -14.69 -4.68
CA GLU A 44 3.24 -14.46 -4.74
C GLU A 44 3.58 -12.99 -4.51
N ASP A 45 2.70 -12.09 -4.96
CA ASP A 45 2.83 -10.64 -4.79
C ASP A 45 2.47 -10.18 -3.35
N LEU A 46 1.80 -11.06 -2.58
CA LEU A 46 1.24 -10.78 -1.26
C LEU A 46 2.04 -11.32 -0.09
N ARG A 47 2.91 -12.31 -0.32
CA ARG A 47 3.87 -12.77 0.70
C ARG A 47 4.72 -11.61 1.22
N PHE A 48 5.07 -10.69 0.31
CA PHE A 48 5.66 -9.40 0.64
C PHE A 48 4.83 -8.62 1.69
N LEU A 49 3.49 -8.56 1.56
CA LEU A 49 2.63 -7.83 2.50
C LEU A 49 2.56 -8.47 3.89
N TYR A 50 2.67 -9.78 3.99
CA TYR A 50 2.70 -10.46 5.27
C TYR A 50 4.07 -10.28 5.96
N ASP A 51 5.16 -10.35 5.18
CA ASP A 51 6.53 -10.18 5.67
C ASP A 51 6.81 -8.75 6.19
N ILE A 52 6.07 -7.74 5.72
CA ILE A 52 6.15 -6.34 6.21
C ILE A 52 5.23 -6.04 7.41
N GLY A 53 4.43 -7.01 7.88
CA GLY A 53 3.60 -6.84 9.09
C GLY A 53 2.12 -6.48 8.85
N TYR A 54 1.48 -7.08 7.83
CA TYR A 54 0.02 -7.00 7.68
C TYR A 54 -0.73 -7.43 8.96
N ASP A 55 -1.53 -6.53 9.53
CA ASP A 55 -2.42 -6.82 10.66
C ASP A 55 -3.86 -6.36 10.36
N ALA A 56 -4.80 -7.29 10.51
CA ALA A 56 -6.26 -7.14 10.51
C ALA A 56 -6.83 -5.86 9.88
N GLY A 57 -6.58 -5.66 8.58
CA GLY A 57 -7.23 -4.63 7.78
C GLY A 57 -6.39 -3.39 7.53
N THR A 58 -5.19 -3.31 8.09
CA THR A 58 -4.18 -2.29 7.76
C THR A 58 -2.91 -2.96 7.27
N VAL A 59 -2.39 -2.52 6.13
CA VAL A 59 -1.08 -2.92 5.59
C VAL A 59 -0.16 -1.72 5.75
N THR A 60 1.00 -1.92 6.39
CA THR A 60 2.05 -0.91 6.44
C THR A 60 3.35 -1.50 5.90
N PHE A 61 3.96 -0.88 4.88
CA PHE A 61 5.32 -1.22 4.44
C PHE A 61 6.26 -0.03 4.45
N ASP A 62 7.50 -0.31 4.81
CA ASP A 62 8.65 0.53 4.49
C ASP A 62 9.15 0.18 3.08
N THR A 63 9.33 1.19 2.23
CA THR A 63 9.86 1.01 0.87
C THR A 63 11.38 1.03 0.82
N GLY A 64 12.06 1.09 1.98
CA GLY A 64 13.51 1.13 2.09
C GLY A 64 14.13 2.51 1.87
N GLY A 65 13.30 3.52 1.55
CA GLY A 65 13.71 4.91 1.32
C GLY A 65 13.35 5.87 2.45
N GLY A 66 12.97 5.36 3.63
CA GLY A 66 12.41 6.18 4.70
C GLY A 66 11.00 6.69 4.38
N VAL A 67 10.25 5.91 3.61
CA VAL A 67 8.83 6.17 3.32
C VAL A 67 8.03 4.96 3.78
N THR A 68 7.01 5.21 4.56
CA THR A 68 6.07 4.22 5.06
C THR A 68 4.73 4.46 4.40
N ILE A 69 4.18 3.43 3.74
CA ILE A 69 2.85 3.49 3.14
C ILE A 69 1.89 2.70 4.01
N THR A 70 0.74 3.31 4.32
CA THR A 70 -0.35 2.66 5.04
C THR A 70 -1.59 2.55 4.16
N CYS A 71 -2.12 1.34 4.03
CA CYS A 71 -3.32 1.03 3.27
C CYS A 71 -4.34 0.29 4.12
N LEU A 72 -5.63 0.55 3.90
CA LEU A 72 -6.72 -0.26 4.44
C LEU A 72 -7.16 -1.30 3.41
N VAL A 73 -7.31 -2.52 3.88
CA VAL A 73 -7.84 -3.67 3.12
C VAL A 73 -8.99 -4.24 3.93
N ASP A 74 -10.13 -4.53 3.31
CA ASP A 74 -11.25 -5.13 4.02
C ASP A 74 -10.90 -6.56 4.48
N ALA A 75 -10.45 -6.69 5.74
CA ALA A 75 -10.03 -7.95 6.33
C ALA A 75 -11.13 -9.02 6.32
N ALA A 76 -12.41 -8.63 6.33
CA ALA A 76 -13.52 -9.58 6.25
C ALA A 76 -13.62 -10.26 4.88
N ARG A 77 -12.98 -9.67 3.86
CA ARG A 77 -12.87 -10.23 2.51
C ARG A 77 -11.56 -10.96 2.27
N VAL A 78 -10.62 -10.83 3.19
CA VAL A 78 -9.36 -11.57 3.14
C VAL A 78 -9.59 -12.98 3.67
N LEU A 79 -9.33 -13.98 2.83
CA LEU A 79 -9.43 -15.38 3.23
C LEU A 79 -8.03 -15.90 3.52
N ILE A 80 -7.80 -16.36 4.75
CA ILE A 80 -6.56 -17.05 5.13
C ILE A 80 -6.86 -18.54 5.16
N ARG A 81 -6.19 -19.31 4.31
CA ARG A 81 -6.32 -20.78 4.23
C ARG A 81 -4.95 -21.42 4.40
N SER A 82 -4.68 -21.96 5.59
CA SER A 82 -3.57 -22.87 5.96
C SER A 82 -2.11 -22.44 5.66
N ASP A 83 -1.90 -21.39 4.87
CA ASP A 83 -0.62 -20.83 4.37
C ASP A 83 -0.86 -19.79 3.25
N ARG A 84 -2.10 -19.64 2.78
CA ARG A 84 -2.49 -18.81 1.65
C ARG A 84 -3.41 -17.65 2.05
N VAL A 85 -3.01 -16.42 1.70
CA VAL A 85 -3.86 -15.23 1.70
C VAL A 85 -4.53 -15.07 0.34
N ASP A 86 -5.86 -15.15 0.29
CA ASP A 86 -6.68 -14.96 -0.91
C ASP A 86 -7.43 -13.62 -0.84
N LEU A 87 -7.14 -12.74 -1.79
CA LEU A 87 -7.76 -11.42 -1.94
C LEU A 87 -8.80 -11.35 -3.06
N SER A 88 -9.18 -12.48 -3.66
CA SER A 88 -10.16 -12.51 -4.77
C SER A 88 -11.50 -11.85 -4.43
N ARG A 89 -11.83 -11.76 -3.14
CA ARG A 89 -13.05 -11.11 -2.62
C ARG A 89 -12.84 -9.65 -2.24
N VAL A 90 -11.59 -9.18 -2.15
CA VAL A 90 -11.25 -7.80 -1.86
C VAL A 90 -11.55 -6.96 -3.08
N THR A 91 -12.50 -6.06 -2.94
CA THR A 91 -12.93 -5.18 -4.03
C THR A 91 -12.20 -3.85 -4.01
N ARG A 92 -11.62 -3.45 -2.87
CA ARG A 92 -11.01 -2.14 -2.67
C ARG A 92 -9.81 -2.19 -1.74
N VAL A 93 -8.79 -1.41 -2.07
CA VAL A 93 -7.70 -0.97 -1.19
C VAL A 93 -7.79 0.54 -1.06
N GLN A 94 -7.69 1.06 0.16
CA GLN A 94 -7.69 2.49 0.41
C GLN A 94 -6.33 2.94 0.92
N LEU A 95 -5.65 3.81 0.17
CA LEU A 95 -4.44 4.47 0.64
C LEU A 95 -4.81 5.48 1.74
N VAL A 96 -4.20 5.33 2.92
CA VAL A 96 -4.48 6.11 4.13
C VAL A 96 -3.42 7.16 4.37
N SER A 97 -2.15 6.76 4.32
CA SER A 97 -1.02 7.67 4.56
C SER A 97 0.22 7.27 3.77
N ILE A 98 1.07 8.27 3.57
CA ILE A 98 2.45 8.13 3.10
C ILE A 98 3.28 8.95 4.08
N ASP A 99 3.92 8.26 5.01
CA ASP A 99 4.68 8.87 6.09
C ASP A 99 6.17 8.83 5.75
N LYS A 100 6.91 9.91 6.09
CA LYS A 100 8.33 10.04 5.77
C LYS A 100 9.15 9.98 7.06
N ILE A 101 10.02 8.99 7.18
CA ILE A 101 10.95 8.88 8.30
C ILE A 101 11.96 10.03 8.19
N GLY A 102 11.90 10.95 9.16
CA GLY A 102 12.75 12.15 9.23
C GLY A 102 12.19 13.40 8.54
N GLY A 103 10.92 13.41 8.12
CA GLY A 103 10.20 14.62 7.74
C GLY A 103 9.60 15.29 8.97
N ALA A 104 10.15 16.42 9.41
CA ALA A 104 9.44 17.29 10.33
C ALA A 104 8.15 17.78 9.65
N SER A 105 7.04 17.60 10.35
CA SER A 105 5.72 18.20 10.11
C SER A 105 5.77 19.69 9.83
#